data_AF-A0A7X1ZCX6-F1
#
_entry.id   AF-A0A7X1ZCX6-F1
#
_cell.length_a   1.000
_cell.length_b   1.000
_cell.length_c   1.000
_cell.angle_alpha   90.00
_cell.angle_beta   90.00
_cell.angle_gamma   90.00
#
_symmetry.space_group_name_H-M   'P 1'
#
loop_
_entity.id
_entity.type
_entity.pdbx_description
1 polymer ?
#
loop_
_entity_poly.entity_id
_entity_poly.type
_entity_poly.pdbx_seq_one_letter_code
_entity_poly.pdbx_strand_id
1 'polypeptide(L)'
;MAASKIYWCARDLAGSPWGNHHFILVVQGEPKITSTMGVTWQKYAGTEFMTIAAFAIKKGGTNRLMLGYNEKSDVHAVKEVLNPAITKKQWSDFDLERHAVAPPNGKTKDAFVKDIIVKAELFKKNEAKKNLPYSLIDENCAAWVNSLFKACGVPKTTRIKAGEFSGFDWGEEDEIPASYFK
;
A
#
# COMPACT_ATOMS: atom_id res chain seq x y z
N MET A 1 -19.26 13.98 10.03
CA MET A 1 -18.45 13.50 8.88
C MET A 1 -17.52 12.40 9.37
N ALA A 2 -17.25 11.37 8.56
CA ALA A 2 -16.39 10.27 8.97
C ALA A 2 -14.92 10.73 9.03
N ALA A 3 -14.16 10.25 10.01
CA ALA A 3 -12.74 10.56 10.12
C ALA A 3 -11.92 9.78 9.06
N SER A 4 -10.77 10.34 8.64
CA SER A 4 -9.85 9.70 7.69
C SER A 4 -9.46 8.29 8.14
N LYS A 5 -9.11 7.40 7.22
CA LYS A 5 -8.73 6.01 7.56
C LYS A 5 -7.50 5.60 6.76
N ILE A 6 -6.64 4.79 7.38
CA ILE A 6 -5.47 4.19 6.76
C ILE A 6 -5.68 2.69 6.82
N TYR A 7 -5.46 2.02 5.70
CA TYR A 7 -5.65 0.59 5.56
C TYR A 7 -4.40 -0.06 4.97
N TRP A 8 -4.06 -1.25 5.46
CA TRP A 8 -3.34 -2.24 4.67
C TRP A 8 -4.38 -2.95 3.82
N CYS A 9 -4.16 -3.02 2.51
CA CYS A 9 -5.02 -3.71 1.58
C CYS A 9 -4.28 -4.82 0.85
N ALA A 10 -5.01 -5.85 0.46
CA ALA A 10 -4.61 -6.86 -0.50
C ALA A 10 -5.68 -6.97 -1.59
N ARG A 11 -5.25 -7.26 -2.81
CA ARG A 11 -6.12 -7.53 -3.96
C ARG A 11 -5.53 -8.64 -4.81
N ASP A 12 -6.36 -9.28 -5.61
CA ASP A 12 -5.90 -10.24 -6.61
C ASP A 12 -4.88 -9.60 -7.57
N LEU A 13 -3.94 -10.41 -8.06
CA LEU A 13 -3.06 -10.01 -9.15
C LEU A 13 -3.85 -9.86 -10.45
N ALA A 14 -3.57 -8.81 -11.21
CA ALA A 14 -4.20 -8.62 -12.51
C ALA A 14 -3.89 -9.80 -13.45
N GLY A 15 -4.91 -10.61 -13.75
CA GLY A 15 -4.79 -11.78 -14.61
C GLY A 15 -4.28 -13.06 -13.93
N SER A 16 -4.18 -13.11 -12.59
CA SER A 16 -3.87 -14.33 -11.84
C SER A 16 -4.73 -14.41 -10.58
N PRO A 17 -5.53 -15.49 -10.39
CA PRO A 17 -6.26 -15.74 -9.14
C PRO A 17 -5.37 -16.34 -8.04
N TRP A 18 -4.06 -16.46 -8.29
CA TRP A 18 -3.10 -17.02 -7.34
C TRP A 18 -2.10 -15.93 -6.95
N GLY A 19 -2.18 -15.49 -5.68
CA GLY A 19 -1.32 -14.49 -5.04
C GLY A 19 -1.92 -13.09 -5.00
N ASN A 20 -1.67 -12.35 -3.92
CA ASN A 20 -2.19 -10.99 -3.77
C ASN A 20 -1.12 -9.92 -3.95
N HIS A 21 -1.58 -8.71 -4.29
CA HIS A 21 -0.78 -7.49 -4.28
C HIS A 21 -1.17 -6.63 -3.07
N HIS A 22 -0.16 -6.31 -2.25
CA HIS A 22 -0.35 -5.53 -1.03
C HIS A 22 -0.07 -4.05 -1.27
N PHE A 23 -0.93 -3.20 -0.72
CA PHE A 23 -0.79 -1.76 -0.81
C PHE A 23 -1.39 -1.05 0.40
N ILE A 24 -1.06 0.23 0.55
CA ILE A 24 -1.66 1.11 1.55
C ILE A 24 -2.75 1.94 0.87
N LEU A 25 -3.93 1.96 1.47
CA LEU A 25 -5.02 2.87 1.09
C LEU A 25 -5.20 3.92 2.18
N VAL A 26 -5.17 5.18 1.79
CA VAL A 26 -5.60 6.29 2.65
C VAL A 26 -6.91 6.81 2.13
N VAL A 27 -7.96 6.78 2.97
CA VAL A 27 -9.26 7.37 2.69
C VAL A 27 -9.39 8.67 3.46
N GLN A 28 -9.67 9.74 2.74
CA GLN A 28 -9.83 11.07 3.30
C GLN A 28 -11.16 11.17 4.07
N GLY A 29 -11.11 11.79 5.24
CA GLY A 29 -12.25 12.17 6.04
C GLY A 29 -12.00 13.50 6.72
N GLU A 30 -12.65 13.75 7.86
CA GLU A 30 -12.48 14.99 8.62
C GLU A 30 -11.76 14.76 9.97
N PRO A 31 -10.81 15.63 10.35
CA PRO A 31 -10.24 16.70 9.53
C PRO A 31 -9.44 16.16 8.33
N LYS A 32 -9.44 16.93 7.24
CA LYS A 32 -8.69 16.60 6.01
C LYS A 32 -7.19 16.41 6.31
N ILE A 33 -6.60 15.36 5.73
CA ILE A 33 -5.15 15.20 5.64
C ILE A 33 -4.65 16.18 4.58
N THR A 34 -3.72 17.05 4.96
CA THR A 34 -3.12 18.07 4.09
C THR A 34 -1.70 17.73 3.68
N SER A 35 -1.06 16.81 4.41
CA SER A 35 0.33 16.40 4.19
C SER A 35 0.45 15.37 3.06
N THR A 36 0.34 15.81 1.80
CA THR A 36 0.39 14.90 0.64
C THR A 36 1.74 14.80 -0.06
N MET A 37 2.67 15.75 0.19
CA MET A 37 3.97 15.84 -0.50
C MET A 37 3.89 15.69 -2.04
N GLY A 38 2.81 16.16 -2.65
CA GLY A 38 2.59 16.07 -4.10
C GLY A 38 1.88 14.79 -4.58
N VAL A 39 1.58 13.84 -3.69
CA VAL A 39 0.69 12.72 -4.01
C VAL A 39 -0.72 13.25 -4.27
N THR A 40 -1.27 12.89 -5.43
CA THR A 40 -2.60 13.35 -5.85
C THR A 40 -3.69 12.49 -5.22
N TRP A 41 -4.71 13.12 -4.64
CA TRP A 41 -5.92 12.42 -4.22
C TRP A 41 -6.77 12.03 -5.43
N GLN A 42 -7.18 10.77 -5.48
CA GLN A 42 -8.24 10.29 -6.36
C GLN A 42 -9.60 10.66 -5.77
N LYS A 43 -10.59 10.94 -6.61
CA LYS A 43 -11.98 11.15 -6.20
C LYS A 43 -12.91 10.24 -6.99
N TYR A 44 -13.71 9.45 -6.28
CA TYR A 44 -14.70 8.57 -6.90
C TYR A 44 -15.85 8.30 -5.96
N ALA A 45 -17.09 8.27 -6.49
CA ALA A 45 -18.31 8.03 -5.70
C ALA A 45 -18.39 8.86 -4.40
N GLY A 46 -17.99 10.14 -4.45
CA GLY A 46 -17.98 11.04 -3.30
C GLY A 46 -16.85 10.80 -2.27
N THR A 47 -16.00 9.79 -2.48
CA THR A 47 -14.87 9.46 -1.62
C THR A 47 -13.57 9.96 -2.23
N GLU A 48 -12.73 10.59 -1.39
CA GLU A 48 -11.36 10.95 -1.76
C GLU A 48 -10.37 9.96 -1.15
N PHE A 49 -9.43 9.45 -1.93
CA PHE A 49 -8.47 8.46 -1.48
C PHE A 49 -7.13 8.53 -2.23
N MET A 50 -6.09 7.87 -1.72
CA MET A 50 -4.86 7.60 -2.45
C MET A 50 -4.38 6.18 -2.17
N THR A 51 -3.67 5.57 -3.12
CA THR A 51 -3.00 4.28 -2.92
C THR A 51 -1.49 4.44 -3.02
N ILE A 52 -0.77 3.64 -2.22
CA ILE A 52 0.69 3.67 -2.09
C ILE A 52 1.16 2.21 -2.05
N ALA A 53 2.04 1.80 -2.96
CA ALA A 53 2.54 0.43 -3.01
C ALA A 53 3.95 0.35 -3.58
N ALA A 54 4.53 -0.84 -3.59
CA ALA A 54 5.70 -1.14 -4.40
C ALA A 54 5.44 -2.30 -5.36
N PHE A 55 6.04 -2.23 -6.54
CA PHE A 55 5.77 -3.13 -7.67
C PHE A 55 7.06 -3.72 -8.22
N ALA A 56 6.97 -4.92 -8.77
CA ALA A 56 8.02 -5.47 -9.61
C ALA A 56 8.08 -4.69 -10.95
N ILE A 57 9.16 -3.95 -11.17
CA ILE A 57 9.40 -3.22 -12.42
C ILE A 57 10.69 -3.74 -13.06
N LYS A 58 10.60 -4.17 -14.31
CA LYS A 58 11.77 -4.60 -15.10
C LYS A 58 12.60 -3.40 -15.50
N LYS A 59 13.85 -3.33 -15.02
CA LYS A 59 14.78 -2.24 -15.33
C LYS A 59 16.21 -2.74 -15.32
N GLY A 60 16.94 -2.54 -16.43
CA GLY A 60 18.32 -3.03 -16.56
C GLY A 60 18.43 -4.55 -16.57
N GLY A 61 17.40 -5.26 -17.06
CA GLY A 61 17.40 -6.72 -17.19
C GLY A 61 16.89 -7.49 -15.95
N THR A 62 16.69 -6.83 -14.82
CA THR A 62 16.18 -7.44 -13.57
C THR A 62 14.88 -6.81 -13.11
N ASN A 63 14.09 -7.56 -12.34
CA ASN A 63 12.91 -7.03 -11.65
C ASN A 63 13.35 -6.34 -10.36
N ARG A 64 12.92 -5.09 -10.19
CA ARG A 64 13.21 -4.26 -9.03
C ARG A 64 11.92 -3.93 -8.31
N LEU A 65 11.95 -3.88 -6.99
CA LEU A 65 10.81 -3.46 -6.20
C LEU A 65 10.78 -1.92 -6.12
N MET A 66 9.82 -1.28 -6.78
CA MET A 66 9.79 0.17 -6.95
C MET A 66 8.48 0.78 -6.47
N LEU A 67 8.56 1.92 -5.79
CA LEU A 67 7.41 2.70 -5.30
C LEU A 67 6.50 3.16 -6.46
N GLY A 68 5.19 3.00 -6.27
CA GLY A 68 4.15 3.60 -7.10
C GLY A 68 3.01 4.19 -6.25
N TYR A 69 2.39 5.25 -6.78
CA TYR A 69 1.20 5.85 -6.20
C TYR A 69 0.04 5.76 -7.19
N ASN A 70 -1.17 5.50 -6.69
CA ASN A 70 -2.38 5.47 -7.50
C ASN A 70 -2.23 4.58 -8.75
N GLU A 71 -1.61 3.40 -8.61
CA GLU A 71 -1.51 2.43 -9.69
C GLU A 71 -2.91 2.03 -10.15
N LYS A 72 -3.10 1.83 -11.46
CA LYS A 72 -4.42 1.67 -12.08
C LYS A 72 -5.21 0.52 -11.46
N SER A 73 -4.58 -0.61 -11.17
CA SER A 73 -5.22 -1.81 -10.62
C SER A 73 -5.61 -1.59 -9.16
N ASP A 74 -4.73 -0.96 -8.35
CA ASP A 74 -5.04 -0.61 -6.96
C ASP A 74 -6.20 0.39 -6.89
N VAL A 75 -6.18 1.41 -7.77
CA VAL A 75 -7.28 2.37 -7.89
C VAL A 75 -8.56 1.69 -8.38
N HIS A 76 -8.48 0.70 -9.27
CA HIS A 76 -9.64 -0.05 -9.74
C HIS A 76 -10.28 -0.84 -8.60
N ALA A 77 -9.48 -1.62 -7.86
CA ALA A 77 -9.92 -2.40 -6.72
C ALA A 77 -10.66 -1.53 -5.68
N VAL A 78 -10.15 -0.32 -5.40
CA VAL A 78 -10.84 0.63 -4.51
C VAL A 78 -12.18 1.10 -5.10
N LYS A 79 -12.24 1.36 -6.41
CA LYS A 79 -13.47 1.81 -7.08
C LYS A 79 -14.54 0.72 -7.11
N GLU A 80 -14.17 -0.55 -7.19
CA GLU A 80 -15.10 -1.69 -7.13
C GLU A 80 -15.81 -1.74 -5.78
N VAL A 81 -15.08 -1.59 -4.67
CA VAL A 81 -15.66 -1.52 -3.33
C VAL A 81 -16.54 -0.27 -3.13
N LEU A 82 -16.16 0.86 -3.71
CA LEU A 82 -16.93 2.10 -3.59
C LEU A 82 -18.18 2.13 -4.47
N ASN A 83 -18.18 1.41 -5.59
CA ASN A 83 -19.33 1.28 -6.48
C ASN A 83 -19.34 -0.11 -7.14
N PRO A 84 -19.95 -1.11 -6.48
CA PRO A 84 -20.00 -2.48 -7.00
C PRO A 84 -20.70 -2.61 -8.36
N ALA A 85 -21.44 -1.60 -8.82
CA ALA A 85 -22.06 -1.65 -10.15
C ALA A 85 -21.03 -1.57 -11.29
N ILE A 86 -19.78 -1.14 -11.03
CA ILE A 86 -18.72 -1.06 -12.04
C ILE A 86 -18.14 -2.43 -12.41
N THR A 87 -18.16 -3.40 -11.50
CA THR A 87 -17.63 -4.77 -11.71
C THR A 87 -18.39 -5.51 -12.82
N LYS A 88 -19.64 -5.11 -13.09
CA LYS A 88 -20.44 -5.67 -14.21
C LYS A 88 -19.88 -5.38 -15.61
N LYS A 89 -18.86 -4.53 -15.75
CA LYS A 89 -18.34 -4.07 -17.05
C LYS A 89 -16.85 -4.39 -17.30
N GLN A 90 -16.10 -4.89 -16.32
CA GLN A 90 -14.66 -5.17 -16.48
C GLN A 90 -14.29 -6.57 -15.98
N TRP A 91 -13.20 -7.11 -16.53
CA TRP A 91 -12.86 -8.54 -16.55
C TRP A 91 -12.21 -9.09 -15.27
N SER A 92 -11.90 -8.25 -14.29
CA SER A 92 -11.21 -8.64 -13.05
C SER A 92 -11.90 -8.00 -11.87
N ASP A 93 -12.65 -8.78 -11.09
CA ASP A 93 -13.05 -8.41 -9.72
C ASP A 93 -11.79 -8.58 -8.89
N PHE A 94 -11.19 -7.48 -8.40
CA PHE A 94 -9.89 -7.56 -7.72
C PHE A 94 -10.01 -8.03 -6.26
N ASP A 95 -11.21 -8.39 -5.80
CA ASP A 95 -11.50 -8.93 -4.46
C ASP A 95 -10.74 -8.19 -3.34
N LEU A 96 -10.92 -6.87 -3.29
CA LEU A 96 -10.20 -6.01 -2.35
C LEU A 96 -10.53 -6.33 -0.89
N GLU A 97 -9.55 -6.86 -0.17
CA GLU A 97 -9.55 -6.96 1.29
C GLU A 97 -8.79 -5.79 1.92
N ARG A 98 -9.19 -5.40 3.14
CA ARG A 98 -8.57 -4.27 3.83
C ARG A 98 -8.66 -4.35 5.36
N HIS A 99 -7.53 -4.13 6.01
CA HIS A 99 -7.41 -4.04 7.47
C HIS A 99 -7.02 -2.64 7.90
N ALA A 100 -7.78 -2.07 8.85
CA ALA A 100 -7.53 -0.72 9.33
C ALA A 100 -6.26 -0.69 10.19
N VAL A 101 -5.36 0.26 9.90
CA VAL A 101 -4.12 0.48 10.66
C VAL A 101 -4.21 1.81 11.39
N ALA A 102 -4.16 1.76 12.71
CA ALA A 102 -4.20 2.95 13.56
C ALA A 102 -2.83 3.66 13.58
N PRO A 103 -2.78 5.01 13.67
CA PRO A 103 -1.55 5.73 13.90
C PRO A 103 -0.81 5.24 15.16
N PRO A 104 0.48 4.93 15.08
CA PRO A 104 1.25 4.49 16.24
C PRO A 104 1.65 5.67 17.14
N ASN A 105 1.99 5.37 18.41
CA ASN A 105 2.63 6.32 19.33
C ASN A 105 1.87 7.65 19.53
N GLY A 106 0.53 7.61 19.46
CA GLY A 106 -0.31 8.80 19.63
C GLY A 106 -0.26 9.81 18.47
N LYS A 107 0.34 9.44 17.32
CA LYS A 107 0.36 10.31 16.13
C LYS A 107 -1.06 10.63 15.67
N THR A 108 -1.26 11.84 15.15
CA THR A 108 -2.48 12.15 14.38
C THR A 108 -2.47 11.40 13.05
N LYS A 109 -3.65 11.26 12.43
CA LYS A 109 -3.74 10.63 11.09
C LYS A 109 -2.97 11.40 10.02
N ASP A 110 -3.00 12.73 10.06
CA ASP A 110 -2.21 13.56 9.15
C ASP A 110 -0.70 13.35 9.36
N ALA A 111 -0.23 13.36 10.61
CA ALA A 111 1.18 13.10 10.92
C ALA A 111 1.61 11.68 10.52
N PHE A 112 0.73 10.68 10.69
CA PHE A 112 1.02 9.31 10.27
C PHE A 112 1.08 9.17 8.75
N VAL A 113 0.15 9.76 8.01
CA VAL A 113 0.17 9.73 6.54
C VAL A 113 1.37 10.49 5.98
N LYS A 114 1.74 11.63 6.59
CA LYS A 114 2.97 12.33 6.26
C LYS A 114 4.20 11.43 6.42
N ASP A 115 4.30 10.72 7.54
CA ASP A 115 5.41 9.82 7.83
C ASP A 115 5.47 8.66 6.82
N ILE A 116 4.32 8.06 6.49
CA ILE A 116 4.22 7.02 5.43
C ILE A 116 4.80 7.55 4.11
N ILE A 117 4.38 8.74 3.66
CA ILE A 117 4.83 9.31 2.38
C ILE A 117 6.33 9.67 2.42
N VAL A 118 6.82 10.27 3.52
CA VAL A 118 8.25 10.55 3.70
C VAL A 118 9.07 9.27 3.61
N LYS A 119 8.63 8.21 4.29
CA LYS A 119 9.33 6.91 4.32
C LYS A 119 9.28 6.20 2.98
N ALA A 120 8.17 6.31 2.24
CA ALA A 120 8.04 5.83 0.88
C ALA A 120 9.00 6.56 -0.08
N GLU A 121 9.08 7.89 -0.03
CA GLU A 121 10.02 8.66 -0.85
C GLU A 121 11.49 8.37 -0.50
N LEU A 122 11.80 8.12 0.78
CA LEU A 122 13.14 7.65 1.19
C LEU A 122 13.45 6.29 0.59
N PHE A 123 12.49 5.36 0.61
CA PHE A 123 12.62 4.07 -0.06
C PHE A 123 12.99 4.25 -1.53
N LYS A 124 12.22 5.05 -2.29
CA LYS A 124 12.49 5.34 -3.70
C LYS A 124 13.88 5.92 -3.93
N LYS A 125 14.32 6.86 -3.09
CA LYS A 125 15.65 7.47 -3.18
C LYS A 125 16.77 6.45 -2.92
N ASN A 126 16.60 5.58 -1.94
CA ASN A 126 17.61 4.61 -1.53
C ASN A 126 17.66 3.40 -2.47
N GLU A 127 16.51 2.93 -2.96
CA GLU A 127 16.37 1.91 -4.01
C GLU A 127 17.08 2.33 -5.31
N ALA A 128 16.99 3.61 -5.67
CA ALA A 128 17.71 4.13 -6.83
C ALA A 128 19.24 4.00 -6.72
N LYS A 129 19.79 4.01 -5.50
CA LYS A 129 21.24 3.88 -5.22
C LYS A 129 21.67 2.42 -5.01
N LYS A 130 20.85 1.66 -4.29
CA LYS A 130 21.07 0.25 -3.99
C LYS A 130 19.84 -0.50 -4.49
N ASN A 131 19.99 -1.18 -5.60
CA ASN A 131 18.89 -1.94 -6.18
C ASN A 131 18.32 -2.94 -5.15
N LEU A 132 17.00 -2.95 -5.00
CA LEU A 132 16.30 -3.99 -4.26
C LEU A 132 15.64 -4.94 -5.27
N PRO A 133 16.22 -6.14 -5.48
CA PRO A 133 15.61 -7.12 -6.37
C PRO A 133 14.25 -7.53 -5.83
N TYR A 134 13.31 -7.78 -6.72
CA TYR A 134 12.02 -8.35 -6.36
C TYR A 134 12.13 -9.89 -6.27
N SER A 135 11.64 -10.47 -5.18
CA SER A 135 11.43 -11.91 -4.99
C SER A 135 9.95 -12.16 -4.75
N LEU A 136 9.38 -13.29 -5.17
CA LEU A 136 7.99 -13.64 -4.83
C LEU A 136 7.84 -14.06 -3.37
N ILE A 137 8.91 -14.57 -2.77
CA ILE A 137 8.89 -15.18 -1.43
C ILE A 137 9.34 -14.16 -0.37
N ASP A 138 10.36 -13.35 -0.68
CA ASP A 138 10.98 -12.42 0.29
C ASP A 138 10.64 -10.96 -0.03
N GLU A 139 11.47 -10.24 -0.79
CA GLU A 139 11.27 -8.81 -1.07
C GLU A 139 10.19 -8.55 -2.14
N ASN A 140 8.93 -8.57 -1.69
CA ASN A 140 7.75 -8.29 -2.50
C ASN A 140 6.93 -7.11 -1.96
N CYS A 141 5.72 -6.94 -2.51
CA CYS A 141 4.79 -5.89 -2.13
C CYS A 141 4.34 -6.01 -0.66
N ALA A 142 4.12 -7.22 -0.14
CA ALA A 142 3.73 -7.46 1.24
C ALA A 142 4.86 -7.10 2.22
N ALA A 143 6.06 -7.60 1.96
CA ALA A 143 7.27 -7.25 2.73
C ALA A 143 7.51 -5.73 2.73
N TRP A 144 7.21 -5.05 1.61
CA TRP A 144 7.34 -3.60 1.52
C TRP A 144 6.36 -2.85 2.42
N VAL A 145 5.07 -3.18 2.38
CA VAL A 145 4.07 -2.55 3.26
C VAL A 145 4.41 -2.82 4.73
N ASN A 146 4.78 -4.06 5.05
CA ASN A 146 5.20 -4.47 6.39
C ASN A 146 6.37 -3.62 6.91
N SER A 147 7.42 -3.50 6.09
CA SER A 147 8.65 -2.76 6.42
C SER A 147 8.41 -1.26 6.54
N LEU A 148 7.55 -0.70 5.68
CA LEU A 148 7.17 0.70 5.73
C LEU A 148 6.41 1.01 7.02
N PHE A 149 5.43 0.17 7.40
CA PHE A 149 4.72 0.33 8.66
C PHE A 149 5.64 0.17 9.87
N LYS A 150 6.59 -0.77 9.83
CA LYS A 150 7.63 -0.88 10.86
C LYS A 150 8.43 0.42 10.96
N ALA A 151 8.85 0.99 9.83
CA ALA A 151 9.62 2.24 9.79
C ALA A 151 8.83 3.45 10.33
N CYS A 152 7.50 3.45 10.20
CA CYS A 152 6.61 4.46 10.79
C CYS A 152 6.30 4.21 12.28
N GLY A 153 6.72 3.08 12.84
CA GLY A 153 6.57 2.71 14.24
C GLY A 153 5.34 1.87 14.57
N VAL A 154 4.68 1.27 13.59
CA VAL A 154 3.55 0.36 13.83
C VAL A 154 4.04 -0.92 14.52
N PRO A 155 3.46 -1.32 15.67
CA PRO A 155 3.90 -2.50 16.42
C PRO A 155 3.83 -3.78 15.58
N LYS A 156 4.76 -4.72 15.83
CA LYS A 156 4.81 -6.02 15.12
C LYS A 156 3.48 -6.78 15.22
N THR A 157 2.85 -6.81 16.39
CA THR A 157 1.56 -7.47 16.60
C THR A 157 0.43 -6.86 15.76
N THR A 158 0.42 -5.54 15.61
CA THR A 158 -0.53 -4.85 14.72
C THR A 158 -0.24 -5.16 13.25
N ARG A 159 1.03 -5.22 12.85
CA ARG A 159 1.42 -5.54 11.48
C ARG A 159 1.04 -6.96 11.08
N ILE A 160 1.35 -7.96 11.91
CA ILE A 160 0.98 -9.37 11.67
C ILE A 160 -0.54 -9.46 11.47
N LYS A 161 -1.31 -8.96 12.44
CA LYS A 161 -2.78 -9.02 12.37
C LYS A 161 -3.37 -8.27 11.17
N ALA A 162 -2.78 -7.15 10.75
CA ALA A 162 -3.26 -6.38 9.62
C ALA A 162 -2.79 -6.94 8.27
N GLY A 163 -1.68 -7.70 8.29
CA GLY A 163 -1.12 -8.37 7.14
C GLY A 163 -1.90 -9.60 6.72
N GLU A 164 -2.52 -10.33 7.66
CA GLU A 164 -3.26 -11.57 7.36
C GLU A 164 -4.46 -11.35 6.41
N PHE A 165 -4.32 -11.62 5.11
CA PHE A 165 -5.42 -11.66 4.13
C PHE A 165 -5.74 -13.08 3.67
N SER A 166 -6.86 -13.28 2.98
CA SER A 166 -7.18 -14.57 2.38
C SER A 166 -6.38 -14.79 1.09
N GLY A 167 -5.98 -16.04 0.82
CA GLY A 167 -5.20 -16.38 -0.37
C GLY A 167 -3.76 -16.77 -0.08
N PHE A 168 -2.90 -16.69 -1.10
CA PHE A 168 -1.48 -17.01 -1.01
C PHE A 168 -0.65 -15.73 -0.87
N ASP A 169 -0.42 -15.33 0.38
CA ASP A 169 0.46 -14.20 0.69
C ASP A 169 1.76 -14.67 1.31
N TRP A 170 2.83 -14.54 0.54
CA TRP A 170 4.19 -14.83 0.98
C TRP A 170 4.91 -13.52 1.28
N GLY A 171 5.85 -13.52 2.22
CA GLY A 171 6.68 -12.35 2.53
C GLY A 171 6.06 -11.28 3.43
N GLU A 172 4.83 -11.44 3.94
CA GLU A 172 4.24 -10.49 4.89
C GLU A 172 5.04 -10.35 6.19
N GLU A 173 5.67 -11.43 6.63
CA GLU A 173 6.50 -11.44 7.84
C GLU A 173 7.93 -10.94 7.57
N ASP A 174 8.32 -10.89 6.30
CA ASP A 174 9.64 -10.44 5.88
C ASP A 174 9.77 -8.93 5.98
N GLU A 175 11.03 -8.51 6.15
CA GLU A 175 11.37 -7.12 6.37
C GLU A 175 12.54 -6.71 5.48
N ILE A 176 12.25 -5.78 4.57
CA ILE A 176 13.24 -5.06 3.81
C ILE A 176 14.14 -4.28 4.79
N PRO A 177 15.47 -4.25 4.57
CA PRO A 177 16.39 -3.56 5.46
C PRO A 177 15.98 -2.12 5.76
N ALA A 178 15.97 -1.75 7.04
CA ALA A 178 15.51 -0.44 7.50
C ALA A 178 16.25 0.75 6.88
N SER A 179 17.46 0.53 6.33
CA SER A 179 18.24 1.55 5.61
C SER A 179 17.53 2.07 4.36
N TYR A 180 16.60 1.32 3.77
CA TYR A 180 15.81 1.83 2.66
C TYR A 180 14.82 2.92 3.10
N PHE A 181 14.33 2.87 4.34
CA PHE A 181 13.30 3.79 4.86
C PHE A 181 13.87 4.89 5.77
N LYS A 182 15.19 5.10 5.78
CA LYS A 182 15.86 6.09 6.64
C LYS A 182 16.66 7.08 5.81
#